data_AF-A0A523MU80-F1
#
_entry.id   AF-A0A523MU80-F1
#
_cell.length_a   1.000
_cell.length_b   1.000
_cell.length_c   1.000
_cell.angle_alpha   90.00
_cell.angle_beta   90.00
_cell.angle_gamma   90.00
#
_symmetry.space_group_name_H-M   'P 1'
#
loop_
_entity.id
_entity.type
_entity.pdbx_description
1 polymer ?
#
loop_
_entity_poly.entity_id
_entity_poly.type
_entity_poly.pdbx_seq_one_letter_code
_entity_poly.pdbx_strand_id
1 'polypeptide(L)'
;MPEITAATDRPRFTLAPHGAAARLMLAVLTSAGIFYANLSPVIVSGLIGYLGFSNDDAGFVMAANTYGAAVGTLLAIALIKRAPWRPTAAFLLVTLIILDL
;
A
#
# COMPACT_ATOMS: atom_id res chain seq x y z
N MET A 1 9.95 38.98 32.98
CA MET A 1 9.98 37.65 32.34
C MET A 1 8.82 37.56 31.37
N PRO A 2 9.04 37.34 30.06
CA PRO A 2 8.01 36.77 29.21
C PRO A 2 8.47 35.43 28.64
N GLU A 3 7.69 34.39 28.91
CA GLU A 3 7.86 33.04 28.41
C GLU A 3 7.23 32.99 27.00
N ILE A 4 8.06 33.09 25.96
CA ILE A 4 7.62 32.87 24.58
C ILE A 4 7.56 31.35 24.39
N THR A 5 6.35 30.82 24.46
CA THR A 5 6.02 29.44 24.11
C THR A 5 6.27 29.28 22.61
N ALA A 6 7.48 28.83 22.26
CA ALA A 6 7.82 28.46 20.89
C ALA A 6 6.96 27.25 20.51
N ALA A 7 5.89 27.49 19.75
CA ALA A 7 5.17 26.44 19.06
C ALA A 7 6.18 25.71 18.16
N THR A 8 6.56 24.50 18.55
CA THR A 8 7.34 23.57 17.73
C THR A 8 6.53 23.25 16.47
N ASP A 9 6.72 24.06 15.43
CA ASP A 9 6.24 23.79 14.08
C ASP A 9 7.04 22.59 13.56
N ARG A 10 6.51 21.38 13.78
CA ARG A 10 7.11 20.17 13.22
C ARG A 10 7.02 20.33 11.70
N PRO A 11 8.13 20.26 10.94
CA PRO A 11 8.09 20.42 9.50
C PRO A 11 7.14 19.37 8.93
N ARG A 12 5.96 19.81 8.48
CA ARG A 12 5.08 18.96 7.67
C ARG A 12 5.75 18.84 6.32
N PHE A 13 6.29 17.66 6.04
CA PHE A 13 6.68 17.29 4.68
C PHE A 13 5.42 17.33 3.79
N THR A 14 5.16 18.49 3.19
CA THR A 14 4.08 18.72 2.24
C THR A 14 4.69 19.16 0.94
N LEU A 15 4.41 18.42 -0.14
CA LEU A 15 4.80 18.82 -1.49
C LEU A 15 3.87 19.92 -1.99
N ALA A 16 4.41 20.82 -2.82
CA ALA A 16 3.59 21.78 -3.55
C ALA A 16 2.55 21.01 -4.40
N PRO A 17 1.24 21.32 -4.28
CA PRO A 17 0.18 20.54 -4.94
C PRO A 17 0.33 20.39 -6.47
N HIS A 18 0.98 21.35 -7.11
CA HIS A 18 1.23 21.37 -8.56
C HIS A 18 2.71 21.23 -8.94
N GLY A 19 3.58 20.93 -7.97
CA GLY A 19 5.00 20.70 -8.21
C GLY A 19 5.25 19.41 -8.98
N ALA A 20 6.37 19.34 -9.71
CA ALA A 20 6.75 18.16 -10.48
C ALA A 20 6.81 16.88 -9.63
N ALA A 21 7.30 16.98 -8.38
CA ALA A 21 7.38 15.86 -7.44
C ALA A 21 6.00 15.28 -7.09
N ALA A 22 5.00 16.14 -6.80
CA ALA A 22 3.63 15.68 -6.50
C ALA A 22 3.01 14.99 -7.71
N ARG A 23 3.21 15.54 -8.91
CA ARG A 23 2.73 14.94 -10.17
C ARG A 23 3.39 13.58 -10.44
N LEU A 24 4.70 13.46 -10.21
CA LEU A 24 5.41 12.19 -10.35
C LEU A 24 4.86 11.14 -9.38
N MET A 25 4.67 11.49 -8.11
CA MET A 25 4.08 10.58 -7.12
C MET A 25 2.67 10.13 -7.51
N LEU A 26 1.84 11.06 -7.97
CA LEU A 26 0.48 10.74 -8.41
C LEU A 26 0.48 9.88 -9.69
N ALA A 27 1.41 10.13 -10.63
CA ALA A 27 1.57 9.30 -11.81
C ALA A 27 1.93 7.86 -11.42
N VAL A 28 2.89 7.67 -10.52
CA VAL A 28 3.26 6.36 -9.98
C VAL A 28 2.07 5.68 -9.29
N LEU A 29 1.35 6.41 -8.43
CA LEU A 29 0.16 5.89 -7.74
C LEU A 29 -0.92 5.44 -8.74
N THR A 30 -1.12 6.21 -9.81
CA THR A 30 -2.09 5.89 -10.86
C THR A 30 -1.67 4.66 -11.66
N SER A 31 -0.39 4.52 -11.96
CA SER A 31 0.14 3.36 -12.69
C SER A 31 0.17 2.07 -11.88
N ALA A 32 0.12 2.14 -10.54
CA ALA A 32 0.26 0.97 -9.66
C ALA A 32 -0.72 -0.17 -10.00
N GLY A 33 -1.97 0.15 -10.36
CA GLY A 33 -2.97 -0.84 -10.73
C GLY A 33 -2.60 -1.64 -11.99
N ILE A 34 -2.16 -0.95 -13.04
CA ILE A 34 -1.72 -1.60 -14.29
C ILE A 34 -0.42 -2.38 -14.07
N PHE A 35 0.49 -1.90 -13.23
CA PHE A 35 1.71 -2.64 -12.87
C PHE A 35 1.40 -3.99 -12.24
N TYR A 36 0.44 -4.05 -11.31
CA TYR A 36 0.06 -5.31 -10.67
C TYR A 36 -0.40 -6.36 -11.68
N ALA A 37 -1.26 -5.98 -12.64
CA ALA A 37 -1.70 -6.89 -13.70
C ALA A 37 -0.54 -7.41 -14.55
N ASN A 38 0.42 -6.55 -14.90
CA ASN A 38 1.58 -6.92 -15.72
C ASN A 38 2.63 -7.76 -14.96
N LEU A 39 2.77 -7.56 -13.65
CA LEU A 39 3.69 -8.33 -12.82
C LEU A 39 3.11 -9.69 -12.40
N SER A 40 1.79 -9.84 -12.42
CA SER A 40 1.12 -11.07 -11.97
C SER A 40 1.67 -12.36 -12.61
N PRO A 41 1.91 -12.45 -13.94
CA PRO A 41 2.42 -13.69 -14.53
C PRO A 41 3.85 -13.98 -14.08
N VAL A 42 4.68 -12.95 -13.93
CA VAL A 42 6.07 -13.06 -13.49
C VAL A 42 6.15 -13.59 -12.06
N ILE A 43 5.28 -13.12 -11.16
CA ILE A 43 5.20 -13.59 -9.77
C ILE A 43 4.78 -15.07 -9.74
N VAL A 44 3.74 -15.46 -10.49
CA VAL A 44 3.27 -16.85 -10.54
C VAL A 44 4.37 -17.77 -11.10
N SER A 45 5.00 -17.38 -12.21
CA SER A 45 6.13 -18.13 -12.77
C SER A 45 7.30 -18.22 -11.80
N GLY A 46 7.54 -17.18 -10.99
CA GLY A 46 8.58 -17.20 -9.97
C GLY A 46 8.31 -18.18 -8.84
N LEU A 47 7.06 -18.25 -8.36
CA LEU A 47 6.65 -19.24 -7.34
C LEU A 47 6.85 -20.67 -7.83
N ILE A 48 6.48 -20.94 -9.08
CA ILE A 48 6.62 -22.27 -9.68
C ILE A 48 8.11 -22.59 -9.92
N GLY A 49 8.82 -21.70 -10.61
CA GLY A 49 10.18 -21.93 -11.08
C GLY A 49 11.26 -21.87 -10.00
N TYR A 50 11.09 -21.03 -8.97
CA TYR A 50 12.12 -20.83 -7.93
C TYR A 50 11.73 -21.42 -6.57
N LEU A 51 10.45 -21.42 -6.20
CA LEU A 51 9.98 -21.96 -4.92
C LEU A 51 9.43 -23.40 -5.04
N GLY A 52 9.28 -23.93 -6.25
CA GLY A 52 8.82 -25.31 -6.50
C GLY A 52 7.33 -25.53 -6.22
N PHE A 53 6.52 -24.46 -6.22
CA PHE A 53 5.07 -24.58 -6.05
C PHE A 53 4.45 -25.33 -7.24
N SER A 54 3.37 -26.07 -6.97
CA SER A 54 2.54 -26.60 -8.06
C SER A 54 1.83 -25.45 -8.80
N ASN A 55 1.38 -25.70 -10.03
CA ASN A 55 0.61 -24.71 -10.78
C ASN A 55 -0.66 -24.27 -10.04
N ASP A 56 -1.35 -25.24 -9.40
CA ASP A 56 -2.58 -24.98 -8.66
C ASP A 56 -2.31 -24.15 -7.40
N ASP A 57 -1.24 -24.44 -6.66
CA ASP A 57 -0.88 -23.69 -5.45
C ASP A 57 -0.45 -22.25 -5.78
N ALA A 58 0.39 -22.07 -6.80
CA ALA A 58 0.83 -20.74 -7.22
C ALA A 58 -0.36 -19.89 -7.74
N GLY A 59 -1.26 -20.52 -8.50
CA GLY A 59 -2.51 -19.91 -8.93
C GLY A 59 -3.41 -19.54 -7.75
N PHE A 60 -3.52 -20.43 -6.76
CA PHE A 60 -4.32 -20.19 -5.56
C PHE A 60 -3.77 -19.04 -4.71
N VAL A 61 -2.45 -18.97 -4.48
CA VAL A 61 -1.81 -17.86 -3.74
C VAL A 61 -2.08 -16.52 -4.44
N MET A 62 -1.94 -16.46 -5.76
CA MET A 62 -2.22 -15.26 -6.54
C MET A 62 -3.71 -14.87 -6.46
N ALA A 63 -4.62 -15.85 -6.59
CA ALA A 63 -6.05 -15.62 -6.48
C ALA A 63 -6.44 -15.13 -5.08
N ALA A 64 -5.92 -15.74 -4.02
CA ALA A 64 -6.16 -15.34 -2.63
C ALA A 64 -5.69 -13.89 -2.39
N ASN A 65 -4.51 -13.51 -2.92
CA ASN A 65 -4.04 -12.14 -2.84
C ASN A 65 -4.95 -11.16 -3.59
N THR A 66 -5.36 -11.50 -4.81
CA THR A 66 -6.21 -10.63 -5.66
C THR A 66 -7.59 -10.42 -5.05
N TYR A 67 -8.26 -11.50 -4.63
CA TYR A 67 -9.58 -11.41 -4.00
C TYR A 67 -9.49 -10.74 -2.62
N GLY A 68 -8.45 -11.02 -1.85
CA GLY A 68 -8.17 -10.33 -0.58
C GLY A 68 -8.01 -8.82 -0.77
N ALA A 69 -7.29 -8.39 -1.81
CA ALA A 69 -7.13 -6.98 -2.15
C ALA A 69 -8.45 -6.33 -2.61
N ALA A 70 -9.28 -7.05 -3.37
CA ALA A 70 -10.60 -6.57 -3.78
C ALA A 70 -11.52 -6.35 -2.57
N VAL A 71 -11.62 -7.34 -1.67
CA VAL A 71 -12.39 -7.23 -0.42
C VAL A 71 -11.83 -6.12 0.47
N GLY A 72 -10.51 -6.06 0.63
CA GLY A 72 -9.83 -5.01 1.40
C GLY A 72 -10.11 -3.60 0.86
N THR A 73 -10.15 -3.44 -0.46
CA THR A 73 -10.49 -2.16 -1.11
C THR A 73 -11.94 -1.77 -0.84
N LEU A 74 -12.88 -2.72 -0.95
CA LEU A 74 -14.29 -2.47 -0.60
C LEU A 74 -14.44 -2.02 0.86
N LEU A 75 -13.75 -2.69 1.78
CA LEU A 75 -13.73 -2.31 3.19
C LEU A 75 -13.08 -0.93 3.39
N ALA A 76 -11.98 -0.65 2.71
CA ALA A 76 -11.30 0.64 2.77
C ALA A 76 -12.19 1.80 2.33
N ILE A 77 -13.01 1.62 1.28
CA ILE A 77 -13.97 2.65 0.82
C ILE A 77 -14.98 3.01 1.93
N ALA A 78 -15.45 2.02 2.69
CA ALA A 78 -16.35 2.27 3.82
C ALA A 78 -15.61 2.92 5.01
N LEU A 79 -14.37 2.51 5.25
CA LEU A 79 -13.58 2.90 6.43
C LEU A 79 -12.90 4.28 6.27
N ILE A 80 -12.53 4.68 5.04
CA ILE A 80 -11.74 5.91 4.78
C ILE A 80 -12.44 7.18 5.27
N LYS A 81 -13.78 7.19 5.32
CA LYS A 81 -14.57 8.32 5.82
C LYS A 81 -14.68 8.37 7.35
N ARG A 82 -14.43 7.24 8.04
CA ARG A 82 -14.63 7.09 9.49
C ARG A 82 -13.33 6.99 10.27
N ALA A 83 -12.26 6.48 9.65
CA ALA A 83 -10.99 6.24 10.32
C ALA A 83 -9.89 7.20 9.85
N PRO A 84 -9.00 7.65 10.75
CA PRO A 84 -7.82 8.43 10.37
C PRO A 84 -6.86 7.56 9.54
N TRP A 85 -6.59 7.98 8.30
CA TRP A 85 -5.86 7.16 7.31
C TRP A 85 -4.42 6.81 7.72
N ARG A 86 -3.70 7.74 8.38
CA ARG A 86 -2.28 7.55 8.76
C ARG A 86 -2.07 6.43 9.80
N PRO A 87 -2.71 6.48 10.98
CA PRO A 87 -2.57 5.41 11.98
C PRO A 87 -3.19 4.10 11.50
N THR A 88 -4.27 4.16 10.70
CA THR A 88 -4.87 2.94 10.10
C THR A 88 -3.86 2.24 9.18
N ALA A 89 -3.19 2.99 8.30
CA ALA A 89 -2.16 2.45 7.42
C ALA A 89 -0.96 1.89 8.21
N ALA A 90 -0.51 2.59 9.26
CA ALA A 90 0.56 2.09 10.12
C ALA A 90 0.17 0.79 10.85
N PHE A 91 -1.06 0.71 11.37
CA PHE A 91 -1.58 -0.49 12.02
C PHE A 91 -1.68 -1.68 11.06
N LEU A 92 -2.21 -1.46 9.86
CA LEU A 92 -2.28 -2.47 8.80
C LEU A 92 -0.88 -2.98 8.42
N LEU A 93 0.10 -2.08 8.31
CA LEU A 93 1.48 -2.44 8.00
C LEU A 93 2.11 -3.29 9.12
N VAL A 94 1.95 -2.88 10.39
CA VAL A 94 2.42 -3.66 11.54
C VAL A 94 1.76 -5.04 11.58
N THR A 95 0.45 -5.10 11.32
CA THR A 95 -0.29 -6.37 11.25
C THR A 95 0.28 -7.27 10.15
N LEU A 96 0.57 -6.72 8.97
CA LEU A 96 1.18 -7.46 7.86
C LEU A 96 2.56 -8.01 8.25
N ILE A 97 3.42 -7.20 8.88
CA ILE A 97 4.74 -7.63 9.35
C ILE A 97 4.64 -8.76 10.37
N ILE A 98 3.67 -8.69 11.29
CA ILE A 98 3.46 -9.72 12.31
C ILE A 98 2.97 -11.03 11.68
N LEU A 99 2.11 -10.97 10.66
CA LEU A 99 1.61 -12.16 9.97
C LEU A 99 2.69 -12.84 9.10
N ASP A 100 3.69 -12.10 8.67
CA ASP A 100 4.81 -12.60 7.87
C ASP A 100 5.91 -13.28 8.72
N LEU A 101 6.02 -12.90 10.00
CA LEU A 101 7.03 -13.39 10.94
C LEU A 101 6.67 -14.77 11.51
#